data_AF-A0A8K0WXL5-F1
#
_entry.id   AF-A0A8K0WXL5-F1
#
_cell.length_a   1.000
_cell.length_b   1.000
_cell.length_c   1.000
_cell.angle_alpha   90.00
_cell.angle_beta   90.00
_cell.angle_gamma   90.00
#
_symmetry.space_group_name_H-M   'P 1'
#
loop_
_entity.id
_entity.type
_entity.pdbx_description
1 polymer ?
#
loop_
_entity_poly.entity_id
_entity_poly.type
_entity_poly.pdbx_seq_one_letter_code
_entity_poly.pdbx_strand_id
1 'polypeptide(L)'
;MLRLDPGLVEQMKLAAPDLGIISGSELTYIRKLSYFRSMVSRGNTSEIFPMRPNIGPNSPGMLETAVLARDLEATDGRDKIFALWNLAQDNGKLDFKMDYTQSIPSSFKDFVTAWSAQHKSLVIIAVSECNERSKAFYEEAPSWCPDWTAPSAVSCLVRRDWLPVRQMLLMDSLDGELYKADGGMKNEELVEPLFEFYDNTLLCTGVIIDEVQDFLVMQGDGLETHRDIFYAFVRYVTDEYSSKYSGLYDDARQAAWAMCHGDVPSAWLPREQSQFASDRYPLEDYVCEQERSRFLLKYAGGYDRPEAWDTVKMSLRGRQFALSRKGYMCLVPQELSRRTGVLHMAIIATCSVPVLLEAVDEASYRFVGSCFVQGWMEGEVFAACMDVGSPREYWEVNHDSSKLLIV
;
A
#
# COMPACT_ATOMS: atom_id res chain seq x y z
N MET A 1 -8.83 25.12 -23.46
CA MET A 1 -8.66 24.82 -24.90
C MET A 1 -9.89 24.15 -25.50
N LEU A 2 -10.29 22.94 -25.10
CA LEU A 2 -11.44 22.22 -25.72
C LEU A 2 -12.80 22.94 -25.61
N ARG A 3 -13.02 23.78 -24.59
CA ARG A 3 -14.23 24.62 -24.48
C ARG A 3 -14.19 25.89 -25.33
N LEU A 4 -13.02 26.28 -25.84
CA LEU A 4 -12.82 27.53 -26.57
C LEU A 4 -12.88 27.34 -28.09
N ASP A 5 -12.70 26.09 -28.57
CA ASP A 5 -12.87 25.72 -29.97
C ASP A 5 -13.68 24.41 -30.06
N PRO A 6 -14.99 24.51 -30.38
CA PRO A 6 -15.87 23.36 -30.52
C PRO A 6 -15.44 22.39 -31.63
N GLY A 7 -14.68 22.84 -32.63
CA GLY A 7 -14.22 22.03 -33.75
C GLY A 7 -12.92 21.26 -33.47
N LEU A 8 -12.17 21.64 -32.43
CA LEU A 8 -10.87 21.06 -32.11
C LEU A 8 -10.93 19.55 -31.87
N VAL A 9 -12.00 19.07 -31.22
CA VAL A 9 -12.20 17.64 -30.97
C VAL A 9 -12.29 16.86 -32.28
N GLU A 10 -13.07 17.34 -33.24
CA GLU A 10 -13.23 16.69 -34.54
C GLU A 10 -11.96 16.81 -35.39
N GLN A 11 -11.26 17.94 -35.34
CA GLN A 11 -9.95 18.09 -36.00
C GLN A 11 -8.91 17.13 -35.42
N MET A 12 -8.88 16.93 -34.11
CA MET A 12 -7.98 15.96 -33.46
C MET A 12 -8.30 14.52 -33.87
N LYS A 13 -9.59 14.15 -33.92
CA LYS A 13 -10.03 12.82 -34.41
C LYS A 13 -9.70 12.60 -35.89
N LEU A 14 -9.80 13.63 -36.72
CA LEU A 14 -9.44 13.54 -38.14
C LEU A 14 -7.93 13.41 -38.34
N ALA A 15 -7.13 14.11 -37.54
CA ALA A 15 -5.66 14.07 -37.62
C ALA A 15 -5.07 12.78 -37.03
N ALA A 16 -5.72 12.20 -36.02
CA ALA A 16 -5.35 10.94 -35.37
C ALA A 16 -6.61 10.07 -35.20
N PRO A 17 -6.99 9.27 -36.20
CA PRO A 17 -8.19 8.43 -36.15
C PRO A 17 -8.16 7.37 -35.03
N ASP A 18 -6.96 7.03 -34.58
CA ASP A 18 -6.65 6.09 -33.50
C ASP A 18 -6.71 6.73 -32.11
N LEU A 19 -6.94 8.04 -31.98
CA LEU A 19 -7.03 8.74 -30.69
C LEU A 19 -8.18 8.21 -29.79
N GLY A 20 -9.17 7.53 -30.37
CA GLY A 20 -10.23 6.82 -29.63
C GLY A 20 -9.82 5.47 -29.05
N ILE A 21 -8.61 4.99 -29.36
CA ILE A 21 -8.05 3.68 -29.00
C ILE A 21 -6.81 3.89 -28.10
N ILE A 22 -6.87 4.85 -27.18
CA ILE A 22 -5.81 5.02 -26.17
C ILE A 22 -6.20 4.22 -24.94
N SER A 23 -5.33 3.32 -24.49
CA SER A 23 -5.55 2.55 -23.27
C SER A 23 -5.49 3.45 -22.03
N GLY A 24 -6.25 3.12 -20.98
CA GLY A 24 -6.18 3.84 -19.71
C GLY A 24 -4.77 3.83 -19.08
N SER A 25 -4.00 2.77 -19.34
CA SER A 25 -2.59 2.66 -18.96
C SER A 25 -1.70 3.71 -19.63
N GLU A 26 -1.88 3.99 -20.92
CA GLU A 26 -1.11 5.02 -21.62
C GLU A 26 -1.41 6.43 -21.09
N LEU A 27 -2.66 6.69 -20.69
CA LEU A 27 -3.04 7.95 -20.05
C LEU A 27 -2.51 8.10 -18.61
N THR A 28 -2.13 6.98 -17.97
CA THR A 28 -1.65 6.98 -16.57
C THR A 28 -0.36 7.77 -16.43
N TYR A 29 0.56 7.68 -17.41
CA TYR A 29 1.79 8.45 -17.42
C TYR A 29 1.53 9.97 -17.42
N ILE A 30 0.69 10.44 -18.35
CA ILE A 30 0.33 11.86 -18.47
C ILE A 30 -0.36 12.34 -17.19
N ARG A 31 -1.19 11.48 -16.60
CA ARG A 31 -1.89 11.76 -15.34
C ARG A 31 -0.90 11.90 -14.17
N LYS A 32 0.08 10.99 -14.04
CA LYS A 32 1.15 11.05 -13.03
C LYS A 32 2.01 12.30 -13.18
N LEU A 33 2.44 12.63 -14.40
CA LEU A 33 3.18 13.87 -14.66
C LEU A 33 2.37 15.12 -14.28
N SER A 34 1.08 15.15 -14.62
CA SER A 34 0.20 16.27 -14.30
C SER A 34 -0.02 16.40 -12.78
N TYR A 35 -0.13 15.27 -12.08
CA TYR A 35 -0.19 15.22 -10.62
C TYR A 35 1.08 15.78 -10.00
N PHE A 36 2.26 15.29 -10.39
CA PHE A 36 3.53 15.79 -9.90
C PHE A 36 3.72 17.30 -10.12
N ARG A 37 3.33 17.83 -11.28
CA ARG A 37 3.34 19.28 -11.55
C ARG A 37 2.35 20.04 -10.65
N SER A 38 1.16 19.50 -10.42
CA SER A 38 0.18 20.06 -9.48
C SER A 38 0.79 20.20 -8.08
N MET A 39 1.46 19.15 -7.60
CA MET A 39 2.12 19.11 -6.30
C MET A 39 3.22 20.17 -6.17
N VAL A 40 4.17 20.20 -7.13
CA VAL A 40 5.27 21.18 -7.14
C VAL A 40 4.76 22.62 -7.24
N SER A 41 3.70 22.85 -8.02
CA SER A 41 3.07 24.18 -8.14
C SER A 41 2.16 24.54 -6.97
N ARG A 42 1.97 23.65 -5.99
CA ARG A 42 1.06 23.82 -4.85
C ARG A 42 -0.38 24.15 -5.27
N GLY A 43 -0.84 23.53 -6.36
CA GLY A 43 -2.17 23.76 -6.91
C GLY A 43 -2.37 25.18 -7.48
N ASN A 44 -1.30 25.94 -7.72
CA ASN A 44 -1.36 27.33 -8.19
C ASN A 44 -1.69 27.42 -9.70
N THR A 45 -2.69 26.68 -10.16
CA THR A 45 -3.00 26.52 -11.58
C THR A 45 -4.13 27.42 -12.11
N SER A 46 -4.84 28.19 -11.26
CA SER A 46 -5.56 29.43 -11.65
C SER A 46 -6.27 30.05 -10.43
N GLU A 47 -6.43 31.38 -10.41
CA GLU A 47 -7.22 32.11 -9.40
C GLU A 47 -8.75 31.88 -9.51
N ILE A 48 -9.21 31.03 -10.43
CA ILE A 48 -10.62 30.95 -10.86
C ILE A 48 -11.47 30.05 -9.94
N PHE A 49 -10.85 29.13 -9.18
CA PHE A 49 -11.57 28.19 -8.31
C PHE A 49 -11.29 28.44 -6.81
N PRO A 50 -12.34 28.56 -5.97
CA PRO A 50 -12.19 28.84 -4.54
C PRO A 50 -11.72 27.61 -3.72
N MET A 51 -11.76 26.40 -4.30
CA MET A 51 -11.24 25.19 -3.65
C MET A 51 -9.77 25.00 -4.01
N ARG A 52 -8.92 24.99 -2.99
CA ARG A 52 -7.49 24.68 -3.12
C ARG A 52 -7.24 23.26 -2.61
N PRO A 53 -6.49 22.42 -3.35
CA PRO A 53 -6.10 21.12 -2.85
C PRO A 53 -5.23 21.26 -1.61
N ASN A 54 -5.38 20.34 -0.67
CA ASN A 54 -4.52 20.24 0.50
C ASN A 54 -3.18 19.61 0.10
N ILE A 55 -2.15 20.45 -0.03
CA ILE A 55 -0.79 20.03 -0.41
C ILE A 55 0.17 20.37 0.73
N GLY A 56 0.78 19.33 1.30
CA GLY A 56 1.77 19.48 2.37
C GLY A 56 3.04 20.20 1.91
N PRO A 57 3.79 20.82 2.83
CA PRO A 57 5.01 21.55 2.47
C PRO A 57 6.12 20.66 1.90
N ASN A 58 6.11 19.37 2.23
CA ASN A 58 7.09 18.37 1.78
C ASN A 58 6.51 17.42 0.72
N SER A 59 5.42 17.82 0.05
CA SER A 59 4.74 16.96 -0.90
C SER A 59 5.08 17.30 -2.37
N PRO A 60 5.37 16.32 -3.24
CA PRO A 60 5.39 14.88 -2.92
C PRO A 60 6.68 14.50 -2.18
N GLY A 61 6.59 13.56 -1.25
CA GLY A 61 7.75 12.91 -0.64
C GLY A 61 8.47 11.96 -1.60
N MET A 62 9.69 11.56 -1.24
CA MET A 62 10.52 10.70 -2.08
C MET A 62 9.92 9.32 -2.25
N LEU A 63 9.42 8.73 -1.16
CA LEU A 63 8.82 7.40 -1.17
C LEU A 63 7.53 7.39 -1.98
N GLU A 64 6.69 8.40 -1.80
CA GLU A 64 5.45 8.61 -2.57
C GLU A 64 5.75 8.71 -4.07
N THR A 65 6.76 9.51 -4.41
CA THR A 65 7.17 9.70 -5.81
C THR A 65 7.70 8.40 -6.41
N ALA A 66 8.54 7.68 -5.67
CA ALA A 66 9.11 6.41 -6.11
C ALA A 66 8.05 5.30 -6.27
N VAL A 67 7.06 5.23 -5.36
CA VAL A 67 5.94 4.29 -5.46
C VAL A 67 5.04 4.63 -6.65
N LEU A 68 4.64 5.90 -6.80
CA LEU A 68 3.79 6.34 -7.92
C LEU A 68 4.49 6.19 -9.28
N ALA A 69 5.81 6.35 -9.35
CA ALA A 69 6.59 6.23 -10.58
C ALA A 69 7.14 4.82 -10.83
N ARG A 70 6.84 3.84 -9.97
CA ARG A 70 7.45 2.49 -10.01
C ARG A 70 7.26 1.76 -11.33
N ASP A 71 6.13 1.99 -11.99
CA ASP A 71 5.74 1.41 -13.29
C ASP A 71 6.32 2.14 -14.50
N LEU A 72 6.96 3.30 -14.32
CA LEU A 72 7.56 4.07 -15.43
C LEU A 72 8.86 3.45 -15.89
N GLU A 73 9.11 3.37 -17.19
CA GLU A 73 10.35 2.84 -17.73
C GLU A 73 11.54 3.79 -17.52
N ALA A 74 12.75 3.22 -17.41
CA ALA A 74 13.99 3.97 -17.30
C ALA A 74 15.10 3.27 -18.09
N THR A 75 15.93 4.04 -18.80
CA THR A 75 17.07 3.50 -19.55
C THR A 75 18.18 3.05 -18.59
N ASP A 76 18.46 3.86 -17.57
CA ASP A 76 19.32 3.49 -16.44
C ASP A 76 18.43 3.14 -15.25
N GLY A 77 18.61 1.97 -14.66
CA GLY A 77 17.79 1.52 -13.53
C GLY A 77 17.87 2.46 -12.32
N ARG A 78 18.98 3.19 -12.14
CA ARG A 78 19.15 4.16 -11.04
C ARG A 78 18.23 5.37 -11.17
N ASP A 79 17.83 5.73 -12.39
CA ASP A 79 16.93 6.85 -12.66
C ASP A 79 15.52 6.64 -12.09
N LYS A 80 15.17 5.40 -11.73
CA LYS A 80 13.97 5.09 -10.94
C LYS A 80 13.93 5.84 -9.60
N ILE A 81 15.08 6.26 -9.09
CA ILE A 81 15.22 7.12 -7.91
C ILE A 81 15.86 8.47 -8.29
N PHE A 82 16.92 8.48 -9.09
CA PHE A 82 17.74 9.68 -9.31
C PHE A 82 16.96 10.75 -10.10
N ALA A 83 16.17 10.35 -11.10
CA ALA A 83 15.37 11.30 -11.88
C ALA A 83 14.24 11.93 -11.03
N LEU A 84 13.82 11.27 -9.95
CA LEU A 84 12.79 11.74 -9.03
C LEU A 84 13.36 12.71 -7.99
N TRP A 85 14.69 12.85 -7.90
CA TRP A 85 15.35 13.61 -6.84
C TRP A 85 14.81 15.02 -6.74
N ASN A 86 14.82 15.77 -7.86
CA ASN A 86 14.38 17.17 -7.87
C ASN A 86 12.85 17.35 -7.87
N LEU A 87 12.10 16.25 -7.96
CA LEU A 87 10.65 16.27 -7.88
C LEU A 87 10.18 16.15 -6.42
N ALA A 88 10.82 15.28 -5.64
CA ALA A 88 10.53 15.11 -4.23
C ALA A 88 10.93 16.35 -3.42
N GLN A 89 10.14 16.70 -2.39
CA GLN A 89 10.35 17.89 -1.57
C GLN A 89 10.99 17.59 -0.19
N ASP A 90 11.20 16.32 0.15
CA ASP A 90 11.77 15.84 1.41
C ASP A 90 13.23 15.37 1.29
N ASN A 91 13.90 15.66 0.16
CA ASN A 91 15.25 15.15 -0.14
C ASN A 91 16.40 15.92 0.53
N GLY A 92 16.13 17.12 1.07
CA GLY A 92 17.18 18.11 1.38
C GLY A 92 18.12 17.74 2.54
N LYS A 93 17.82 16.68 3.29
CA LYS A 93 18.64 16.17 4.41
C LYS A 93 19.07 14.71 4.23
N LEU A 94 18.77 14.10 3.07
CA LEU A 94 19.12 12.71 2.83
C LEU A 94 20.63 12.61 2.64
N ASP A 95 21.29 11.83 3.48
CA ASP A 95 22.70 11.48 3.32
C ASP A 95 22.85 10.42 2.23
N PHE A 96 22.52 10.80 1.00
CA PHE A 96 22.53 9.93 -0.16
C PHE A 96 23.17 10.63 -1.36
N LYS A 97 24.08 9.94 -2.02
CA LYS A 97 24.80 10.46 -3.18
C LYS A 97 24.41 9.68 -4.44
N MET A 98 23.90 10.40 -5.44
CA MET A 98 23.59 9.84 -6.76
C MET A 98 24.89 9.54 -7.52
N ASP A 99 25.35 8.29 -7.46
CA ASP A 99 26.59 7.83 -8.09
C ASP A 99 26.33 6.77 -9.16
N TYR A 100 26.37 7.17 -10.44
CA TYR A 100 26.16 6.27 -11.57
C TYR A 100 27.27 5.22 -11.76
N THR A 101 28.37 5.29 -10.99
CA THR A 101 29.43 4.27 -11.03
C THR A 101 29.12 3.09 -10.11
N GLN A 102 28.22 3.24 -9.14
CA GLN A 102 27.81 2.17 -8.24
C GLN A 102 26.87 1.17 -8.92
N SER A 103 26.83 -0.06 -8.40
CA SER A 103 25.82 -1.04 -8.80
C SER A 103 24.42 -0.57 -8.35
N ILE A 104 23.39 -1.02 -9.06
CA ILE A 104 21.99 -0.72 -8.72
C ILE A 104 21.64 -1.23 -7.30
N PRO A 105 21.97 -2.48 -6.90
CA PRO A 105 21.82 -2.97 -5.53
C PRO A 105 22.42 -2.04 -4.47
N SER A 106 23.68 -1.62 -4.66
CA SER A 106 24.38 -0.74 -3.71
C SER A 106 23.71 0.63 -3.62
N SER A 107 23.38 1.22 -4.77
CA SER A 107 22.71 2.53 -4.82
C SER A 107 21.35 2.52 -4.11
N PHE A 108 20.55 1.47 -4.30
CA PHE A 108 19.24 1.36 -3.65
C PHE A 108 19.38 1.06 -2.16
N LYS A 109 20.37 0.27 -1.75
CA LYS A 109 20.67 0.01 -0.34
C LYS A 109 21.05 1.29 0.40
N ASP A 110 21.95 2.08 -0.17
CA ASP A 110 22.38 3.37 0.37
C ASP A 110 21.19 4.33 0.47
N PHE A 111 20.33 4.36 -0.56
CA PHE A 111 19.12 5.18 -0.56
C PHE A 111 18.15 4.78 0.55
N VAL A 112 17.84 3.48 0.70
CA VAL A 112 16.92 2.97 1.72
C VAL A 112 17.44 3.26 3.12
N THR A 113 18.75 3.10 3.35
CA THR A 113 19.40 3.37 4.63
C THR A 113 19.32 4.86 4.98
N ALA A 114 19.68 5.74 4.04
CA ALA A 114 19.60 7.18 4.21
C ALA A 114 18.16 7.65 4.44
N TRP A 115 17.21 7.11 3.68
CA TRP A 115 15.79 7.44 3.83
C TRP A 115 15.25 7.04 5.20
N SER A 116 15.55 5.81 5.64
CA SER A 116 15.11 5.29 6.93
C SER A 116 15.71 6.09 8.09
N ALA A 117 16.98 6.47 7.99
CA ALA A 117 17.67 7.28 9.00
C ALA A 117 17.08 8.69 9.14
N GLN A 118 16.71 9.33 8.02
CA GLN A 118 16.07 10.65 8.02
C GLN A 118 14.63 10.59 8.55
N HIS A 119 13.83 9.63 8.08
CA HIS A 119 12.40 9.55 8.38
C HIS A 119 12.09 8.83 9.69
N LYS A 120 13.11 8.22 10.31
CA LYS A 120 12.96 7.46 11.57
C LYS A 120 11.95 6.33 11.42
N SER A 121 11.91 5.72 10.23
CA SER A 121 10.90 4.76 9.82
C SER A 121 11.50 3.68 8.92
N LEU A 122 11.05 2.44 9.11
CA LEU A 122 11.36 1.31 8.25
C LEU A 122 10.31 1.08 7.15
N VAL A 123 9.30 1.92 7.02
CA VAL A 123 8.16 1.65 6.14
C VAL A 123 8.56 1.46 4.66
N ILE A 124 9.68 2.05 4.23
CA ILE A 124 10.23 1.87 2.87
C ILE A 124 10.55 0.39 2.54
N ILE A 125 10.94 -0.43 3.53
CA ILE A 125 11.26 -1.84 3.30
C ILE A 125 10.02 -2.65 2.92
N ALA A 126 8.83 -2.19 3.32
CA ALA A 126 7.56 -2.85 3.01
C ALA A 126 7.11 -2.68 1.55
N VAL A 127 7.89 -1.95 0.74
CA VAL A 127 7.79 -1.89 -0.72
C VAL A 127 8.63 -2.99 -1.39
N SER A 128 9.46 -3.72 -0.64
CA SER A 128 10.22 -4.85 -1.16
C SER A 128 9.28 -5.99 -1.53
N GLU A 129 9.44 -6.50 -2.74
CA GLU A 129 8.66 -7.60 -3.29
C GLU A 129 9.60 -8.74 -3.65
N CYS A 130 9.27 -9.97 -3.22
CA CYS A 130 9.99 -11.15 -3.66
C CYS A 130 9.27 -11.79 -4.86
N ASN A 131 9.69 -11.42 -6.07
CA ASN A 131 9.14 -11.94 -7.32
C ASN A 131 10.25 -12.35 -8.30
N GLU A 132 9.90 -13.14 -9.32
CA GLU A 132 10.89 -13.69 -10.28
C GLU A 132 11.66 -12.59 -11.05
N ARG A 133 11.02 -11.44 -11.29
CA ARG A 133 11.67 -10.32 -12.01
C ARG A 133 12.80 -9.68 -11.21
N SER A 134 12.69 -9.69 -9.89
CA SER A 134 13.66 -9.08 -8.97
C SER A 134 14.72 -10.08 -8.49
N LYS A 135 14.68 -11.33 -8.99
CA LYS A 135 15.55 -12.41 -8.52
C LYS A 135 17.04 -12.06 -8.69
N ALA A 136 17.44 -11.56 -9.85
CA ALA A 136 18.81 -11.15 -10.13
C ALA A 136 19.27 -9.98 -9.24
N PHE A 137 18.36 -9.08 -8.86
CA PHE A 137 18.66 -7.98 -7.95
C PHE A 137 18.99 -8.50 -6.54
N TYR A 138 18.20 -9.44 -6.02
CA TYR A 138 18.41 -10.04 -4.69
C TYR A 138 19.52 -11.10 -4.62
N GLU A 139 20.26 -11.35 -5.71
CA GLU A 139 21.52 -12.09 -5.64
C GLU A 139 22.62 -11.26 -4.96
N GLU A 140 22.52 -9.93 -5.02
CA GLU A 140 23.47 -8.98 -4.44
C GLU A 140 22.86 -8.11 -3.34
N ALA A 141 21.58 -7.72 -3.49
CA ALA A 141 20.88 -6.85 -2.56
C ALA A 141 20.29 -7.63 -1.37
N PRO A 142 20.22 -7.02 -0.18
CA PRO A 142 19.53 -7.61 0.95
C PRO A 142 18.01 -7.64 0.74
N SER A 143 17.32 -8.62 1.34
CA SER A 143 15.90 -8.87 1.06
C SER A 143 14.95 -7.73 1.48
N TRP A 144 15.38 -6.89 2.43
CA TRP A 144 14.65 -5.72 2.89
C TRP A 144 14.76 -4.51 1.94
N CYS A 145 15.69 -4.51 0.98
CA CYS A 145 15.90 -3.40 0.05
C CYS A 145 15.00 -3.52 -1.20
N PRO A 146 14.11 -2.56 -1.52
CA PRO A 146 13.23 -2.70 -2.68
C PRO A 146 13.97 -2.59 -4.03
N ASP A 147 13.65 -3.47 -4.98
CA ASP A 147 14.14 -3.38 -6.37
C ASP A 147 13.33 -2.38 -7.23
N TRP A 148 13.70 -1.10 -7.21
CA TRP A 148 13.01 -0.06 -8.00
C TRP A 148 13.04 -0.25 -9.52
N THR A 149 13.87 -1.15 -10.05
CA THR A 149 13.95 -1.40 -11.50
C THR A 149 12.74 -2.15 -12.03
N ALA A 150 12.19 -3.07 -11.25
CA ALA A 150 11.02 -3.86 -11.62
C ALA A 150 9.70 -3.09 -11.36
N PRO A 151 8.74 -3.11 -12.30
CA PRO A 151 7.37 -2.69 -12.01
C PRO A 151 6.79 -3.51 -10.86
N SER A 152 6.03 -2.85 -10.00
CA SER A 152 5.39 -3.49 -8.84
C SER A 152 4.42 -4.59 -9.28
N ALA A 153 4.59 -5.80 -8.76
CA ALA A 153 3.73 -6.94 -9.03
C ALA A 153 2.43 -6.88 -8.19
N VAL A 154 2.49 -6.26 -7.01
CA VAL A 154 1.38 -6.24 -6.04
C VAL A 154 0.98 -4.83 -5.64
N SER A 155 -0.26 -4.62 -5.21
CA SER A 155 -0.70 -3.32 -4.70
C SER A 155 0.15 -2.83 -3.52
N CYS A 156 0.52 -1.55 -3.51
CA CYS A 156 1.29 -0.99 -2.40
C CYS A 156 0.41 -0.75 -1.17
N LEU A 157 0.80 -1.28 -0.02
CA LEU A 157 0.10 -1.02 1.26
C LEU A 157 0.68 0.18 2.02
N VAL A 158 1.87 0.65 1.64
CA VAL A 158 2.60 1.69 2.36
C VAL A 158 2.18 3.09 1.91
N ARG A 159 2.04 3.28 0.59
CA ARG A 159 1.62 4.52 -0.07
C ARG A 159 0.61 4.21 -1.16
N ARG A 160 -0.11 5.24 -1.59
CA ARG A 160 -1.01 5.15 -2.75
C ARG A 160 -0.16 4.98 -4.01
N ASP A 161 -0.37 3.88 -4.73
CA ASP A 161 0.32 3.54 -5.99
C ASP A 161 -0.49 3.89 -7.25
N TRP A 162 -1.69 4.42 -7.07
CA TRP A 162 -2.60 4.80 -8.16
C TRP A 162 -3.22 6.18 -7.91
N LEU A 163 -3.64 6.82 -9.00
CA LEU A 163 -4.31 8.14 -8.94
C LEU A 163 -5.82 7.97 -9.17
N PRO A 164 -6.68 8.38 -8.22
CA PRO A 164 -8.13 8.36 -8.41
C PRO A 164 -8.54 9.15 -9.64
N VAL A 165 -9.59 8.69 -10.36
CA VAL A 165 -10.07 9.30 -11.62
C VAL A 165 -10.88 10.57 -11.33
N ARG A 166 -10.19 11.58 -10.80
CA ARG A 166 -10.74 12.89 -10.42
C ARG A 166 -10.15 14.02 -11.28
N GLN A 167 -10.70 15.22 -11.17
CA GLN A 167 -10.07 16.38 -11.79
C GLN A 167 -8.78 16.73 -11.06
N MET A 168 -7.68 16.90 -11.79
CA MET A 168 -6.35 17.11 -11.20
C MET A 168 -6.27 18.34 -10.28
N LEU A 169 -7.04 19.39 -10.59
CA LEU A 169 -7.12 20.62 -9.80
C LEU A 169 -7.83 20.45 -8.44
N LEU A 170 -8.55 19.33 -8.25
CA LEU A 170 -9.25 18.97 -7.01
C LEU A 170 -8.57 17.80 -6.28
N MET A 171 -7.40 17.36 -6.75
CA MET A 171 -6.67 16.29 -6.10
C MET A 171 -5.80 16.85 -4.97
N ASP A 172 -6.15 16.49 -3.73
CA ASP A 172 -5.26 16.65 -2.59
C ASP A 172 -3.97 15.83 -2.80
N SER A 173 -2.97 16.15 -1.99
CA SER A 173 -1.81 15.29 -1.82
C SER A 173 -2.24 13.88 -1.42
N LEU A 174 -1.69 12.88 -2.09
CA LEU A 174 -1.85 11.47 -1.76
C LEU A 174 -0.81 10.98 -0.74
N ASP A 175 0.03 11.90 -0.22
CA ASP A 175 1.12 11.59 0.70
C ASP A 175 0.63 11.07 2.04
N GLY A 176 1.54 10.36 2.72
CA GLY A 176 1.30 9.84 4.06
C GLY A 176 0.98 8.34 4.07
N GLU A 177 1.00 7.82 5.28
CA GLU A 177 0.76 6.41 5.57
C GLU A 177 -0.71 6.07 5.45
N LEU A 178 -0.99 4.87 4.93
CA LEU A 178 -2.34 4.33 4.83
C LEU A 178 -2.80 3.63 6.12
N TYR A 179 -1.85 3.08 6.88
CA TYR A 179 -2.09 2.19 8.01
C TYR A 179 -1.13 2.53 9.15
N LYS A 180 -1.38 1.98 10.33
CA LYS A 180 -0.58 2.17 11.54
C LYS A 180 -0.49 0.87 12.34
N ALA A 181 -0.05 -0.19 11.68
CA ALA A 181 -0.01 -1.52 12.29
C ALA A 181 0.86 -1.56 13.55
N ASP A 182 1.94 -0.78 13.60
CA ASP A 182 2.82 -0.65 14.77
C ASP A 182 2.33 0.36 15.82
N GLY A 183 1.18 1.02 15.58
CA GLY A 183 0.67 2.13 16.39
C GLY A 183 1.19 3.51 16.02
N GLY A 184 1.91 3.65 14.90
CA GLY A 184 2.48 4.92 14.45
C GLY A 184 3.75 5.32 15.22
N MET A 185 4.56 4.32 15.61
CA MET A 185 5.80 4.55 16.34
C MET A 185 6.83 5.26 15.45
N LYS A 186 7.64 6.13 16.06
CA LYS A 186 8.82 6.72 15.43
C LYS A 186 10.06 6.40 16.24
N ASN A 187 11.21 6.29 15.57
CA ASN A 187 12.50 5.94 16.20
C ASN A 187 13.04 6.99 17.22
N GLU A 188 12.30 8.07 17.51
CA GLU A 188 12.68 9.09 18.50
C GLU A 188 11.90 8.96 19.83
N GLU A 189 10.99 8.00 19.92
CA GLU A 189 10.12 7.84 21.10
C GLU A 189 10.70 6.94 22.19
N LEU A 190 11.84 6.29 21.92
CA LEU A 190 12.51 5.35 22.84
C LEU A 190 14.00 5.70 23.02
N VAL A 191 14.57 5.27 24.14
CA VAL A 191 15.98 5.54 24.51
C VAL A 191 16.95 4.78 23.62
N GLU A 192 16.58 3.58 23.18
CA GLU A 192 17.39 2.72 22.30
C GLU A 192 16.89 2.76 20.85
N PRO A 193 17.78 2.58 19.86
CA PRO A 193 17.40 2.56 18.46
C PRO A 193 16.48 1.35 18.18
N LEU A 194 15.34 1.63 17.54
CA LEU A 194 14.39 0.60 17.11
C LEU A 194 14.91 -0.22 15.93
N PHE A 195 15.88 0.29 15.18
CA PHE A 195 16.51 -0.42 14.07
C PHE A 195 17.92 0.10 13.77
N GLU A 196 18.75 -0.80 13.24
CA GLU A 196 20.12 -0.52 12.80
C GLU A 196 20.47 -1.36 11.57
N PHE A 197 21.24 -0.76 10.66
CA PHE A 197 21.70 -1.42 9.44
C PHE A 197 23.17 -1.82 9.59
N TYR A 198 23.48 -3.07 9.24
CA TYR A 198 24.79 -3.68 9.30
C TYR A 198 25.11 -4.35 7.96
N ASP A 199 25.73 -3.60 7.05
CA ASP A 199 26.00 -4.02 5.68
C ASP A 199 24.73 -4.48 4.92
N ASN A 200 24.46 -5.79 4.87
CA ASN A 200 23.26 -6.37 4.25
C ASN A 200 22.22 -6.84 5.29
N THR A 201 22.51 -6.71 6.58
CA THR A 201 21.63 -7.15 7.65
C THR A 201 20.93 -5.97 8.30
N LEU A 202 19.63 -6.12 8.55
CA LEU A 202 18.80 -5.18 9.30
C LEU A 202 18.44 -5.82 10.64
N LEU A 203 18.95 -5.23 11.73
CA LEU A 203 18.49 -5.55 13.08
C LEU A 203 17.36 -4.59 13.42
N CYS A 204 16.17 -5.09 13.73
CA CYS A 204 15.02 -4.25 14.05
C CYS A 204 14.19 -4.80 15.20
N THR A 205 13.44 -3.93 15.83
CA THR A 205 12.49 -4.30 16.88
C THR A 205 11.19 -4.74 16.22
N GLY A 206 10.78 -5.99 16.42
CA GLY A 206 9.58 -6.56 15.81
C GLY A 206 9.17 -7.87 16.47
N VAL A 207 7.93 -8.26 16.23
CA VAL A 207 7.32 -9.45 16.81
C VAL A 207 6.62 -10.26 15.73
N ILE A 208 6.87 -11.58 15.72
CA ILE A 208 6.11 -12.54 14.92
C ILE A 208 4.85 -12.91 15.70
N ILE A 209 3.69 -12.67 15.11
CA ILE A 209 2.39 -12.81 15.79
C ILE A 209 1.66 -14.08 15.35
N ASP A 210 1.79 -14.43 14.08
CA ASP A 210 1.07 -15.54 13.46
C ASP A 210 1.81 -16.05 12.22
N GLU A 211 1.23 -17.06 11.56
CA GLU A 211 1.75 -17.67 10.33
C GLU A 211 0.65 -17.72 9.28
N VAL A 212 1.01 -17.61 8.00
CA VAL A 212 0.09 -17.91 6.90
C VAL A 212 -0.16 -19.41 6.89
N GLN A 213 -1.43 -19.82 6.98
CA GLN A 213 -1.82 -21.23 6.97
C GLN A 213 -2.39 -21.67 5.63
N ASP A 214 -3.46 -21.00 5.17
CA ASP A 214 -4.21 -21.43 3.99
C ASP A 214 -4.18 -20.33 2.92
N PHE A 215 -3.71 -20.65 1.71
CA PHE A 215 -3.91 -19.78 0.55
C PHE A 215 -5.24 -20.12 -0.11
N LEU A 216 -6.12 -19.12 -0.26
CA LEU A 216 -7.45 -19.31 -0.79
C LEU A 216 -7.49 -18.95 -2.26
N VAL A 217 -7.73 -19.93 -3.12
CA VAL A 217 -7.90 -19.72 -4.55
C VAL A 217 -9.38 -19.61 -4.85
N MET A 218 -9.85 -18.41 -5.17
CA MET A 218 -11.23 -18.21 -5.62
C MET A 218 -11.34 -18.75 -7.06
N GLN A 219 -11.89 -19.96 -7.23
CA GLN A 219 -12.13 -20.57 -8.55
C GLN A 219 -13.63 -20.79 -8.79
N GLY A 220 -14.03 -20.70 -10.06
CA GLY A 220 -15.40 -20.95 -10.53
C GLY A 220 -15.60 -20.47 -11.96
N ASP A 221 -16.53 -21.09 -12.69
CA ASP A 221 -16.92 -20.65 -14.03
C ASP A 221 -17.42 -19.18 -13.97
N GLY A 222 -16.85 -18.31 -14.80
CA GLY A 222 -17.27 -16.90 -14.92
C GLY A 222 -16.60 -15.92 -13.95
N LEU A 223 -15.55 -16.30 -13.20
CA LEU A 223 -14.72 -15.35 -12.44
C LEU A 223 -13.77 -14.60 -13.38
N GLU A 224 -14.26 -13.57 -14.06
CA GLU A 224 -13.48 -12.79 -15.04
C GLU A 224 -12.96 -11.47 -14.47
N THR A 225 -13.60 -10.94 -13.43
CA THR A 225 -13.29 -9.61 -12.88
C THR A 225 -12.95 -9.64 -11.39
N HIS A 226 -12.24 -8.60 -10.93
CA HIS A 226 -11.98 -8.39 -9.49
C HIS A 226 -13.27 -8.30 -8.66
N ARG A 227 -14.38 -7.88 -9.28
CA ARG A 227 -15.69 -7.84 -8.66
C ARG A 227 -16.25 -9.24 -8.42
N ASP A 228 -16.04 -10.17 -9.35
CA ASP A 228 -16.49 -11.56 -9.21
C ASP A 228 -15.66 -12.27 -8.14
N ILE A 229 -14.34 -12.05 -8.13
CA ILE A 229 -13.41 -12.55 -7.11
C ILE A 229 -13.81 -12.03 -5.72
N PHE A 230 -14.14 -10.75 -5.61
CA PHE A 230 -14.66 -10.14 -4.39
C PHE A 230 -15.90 -10.88 -3.87
N TYR A 231 -16.93 -11.05 -4.70
CA TYR A 231 -18.17 -11.71 -4.25
C TYR A 231 -17.97 -13.19 -3.95
N ALA A 232 -17.07 -13.87 -4.67
CA ALA A 232 -16.70 -15.25 -4.36
C ALA A 232 -16.09 -15.36 -2.96
N PHE A 233 -15.22 -14.43 -2.58
CA PHE A 233 -14.63 -14.38 -1.25
C PHE A 233 -15.66 -14.04 -0.16
N VAL A 234 -16.50 -13.02 -0.37
CA VAL A 234 -17.57 -12.66 0.59
C VAL A 234 -18.54 -13.82 0.81
N ARG A 235 -18.83 -14.61 -0.24
CA ARG A 235 -19.64 -15.83 -0.14
C ARG A 235 -18.92 -16.92 0.65
N TYR A 236 -17.64 -17.20 0.34
CA TYR A 236 -16.82 -18.13 1.13
C TYR A 236 -16.83 -17.75 2.63
N VAL A 237 -16.73 -16.46 2.93
CA VAL A 237 -16.74 -15.97 4.31
C VAL A 237 -18.08 -16.26 5.00
N THR A 238 -19.18 -16.09 4.27
CA THR A 238 -20.53 -16.35 4.77
C THR A 238 -20.81 -17.83 4.97
N ASP A 239 -20.45 -18.66 3.99
CA ASP A 239 -20.90 -20.05 3.92
C ASP A 239 -19.97 -20.99 4.70
N GLU A 240 -18.67 -20.70 4.74
CA GLU A 240 -17.66 -21.62 5.29
C GLU A 240 -16.91 -21.01 6.47
N TYR A 241 -16.28 -19.85 6.28
CA TYR A 241 -15.38 -19.24 7.27
C TYR A 241 -16.08 -18.98 8.62
N SER A 242 -17.27 -18.38 8.58
CA SER A 242 -17.99 -17.95 9.79
C SER A 242 -18.34 -19.10 10.73
N SER A 243 -18.46 -20.32 10.18
CA SER A 243 -18.70 -21.53 10.99
C SER A 243 -17.44 -22.03 11.70
N LYS A 244 -16.25 -21.78 11.13
CA LYS A 244 -14.96 -22.27 11.63
C LYS A 244 -14.31 -21.30 12.61
N TYR A 245 -14.45 -19.99 12.39
CA TYR A 245 -13.78 -18.94 13.16
C TYR A 245 -14.78 -17.98 13.83
N SER A 246 -15.74 -18.54 14.56
CA SER A 246 -16.76 -17.74 15.26
C SER A 246 -16.12 -16.89 16.36
N GLY A 247 -16.44 -15.59 16.37
CA GLY A 247 -16.02 -14.66 17.43
C GLY A 247 -14.66 -13.99 17.21
N LEU A 248 -13.97 -14.24 16.08
CA LEU A 248 -12.77 -13.46 15.74
C LEU A 248 -13.11 -12.06 15.24
N TYR A 249 -14.24 -11.93 14.53
CA TYR A 249 -14.81 -10.68 14.06
C TYR A 249 -16.25 -10.57 14.57
N ASP A 250 -16.66 -9.35 14.94
CA ASP A 250 -18.07 -9.07 15.29
C ASP A 250 -18.99 -9.37 14.10
N ASP A 251 -18.58 -8.93 12.91
CA ASP A 251 -19.18 -9.28 11.62
C ASP A 251 -18.06 -9.65 10.64
N ALA A 252 -17.88 -10.96 10.42
CA ALA A 252 -16.87 -11.48 9.50
C ALA A 252 -17.12 -11.03 8.05
N ARG A 253 -18.37 -10.84 7.63
CA ARG A 253 -18.69 -10.41 6.27
C ARG A 253 -18.37 -8.93 6.09
N GLN A 254 -18.61 -8.09 7.10
CA GLN A 254 -18.17 -6.69 7.12
C GLN A 254 -16.64 -6.60 7.04
N ALA A 255 -15.95 -7.41 7.83
CA ALA A 255 -14.48 -7.46 7.85
C ALA A 255 -13.92 -7.87 6.47
N ALA A 256 -14.52 -8.86 5.82
CA ALA A 256 -14.17 -9.28 4.47
C ALA A 256 -14.43 -8.17 3.43
N TRP A 257 -15.57 -7.48 3.56
CA TRP A 257 -15.95 -6.36 2.70
C TRP A 257 -14.92 -5.23 2.79
N ALA A 258 -14.60 -4.79 4.01
CA ALA A 258 -13.64 -3.74 4.27
C ALA A 258 -12.22 -4.11 3.80
N MET A 259 -11.76 -5.33 4.07
CA MET A 259 -10.45 -5.84 3.62
C MET A 259 -10.28 -5.71 2.12
N CYS A 260 -11.30 -6.07 1.33
CA CYS A 260 -11.23 -5.98 -0.12
C CYS A 260 -11.16 -4.53 -0.62
N HIS A 261 -11.66 -3.57 0.16
CA HIS A 261 -11.50 -2.14 -0.09
C HIS A 261 -10.21 -1.56 0.51
N GLY A 262 -9.34 -2.39 1.11
CA GLY A 262 -8.14 -1.93 1.80
C GLY A 262 -8.45 -1.10 3.04
N ASP A 263 -9.59 -1.32 3.68
CA ASP A 263 -10.11 -0.46 4.73
C ASP A 263 -10.37 -1.20 6.04
N VAL A 264 -10.77 -0.44 7.05
CA VAL A 264 -11.22 -0.98 8.33
C VAL A 264 -12.73 -1.23 8.35
N PRO A 265 -13.25 -2.18 9.16
CA PRO A 265 -14.68 -2.53 9.15
C PRO A 265 -15.55 -1.33 9.55
N SER A 266 -15.02 -0.48 10.44
CA SER A 266 -15.70 0.74 10.90
C SER A 266 -15.93 1.79 9.80
N ALA A 267 -15.27 1.67 8.65
CA ALA A 267 -15.49 2.48 7.46
C ALA A 267 -16.61 1.94 6.56
N TRP A 268 -17.10 0.72 6.79
CA TRP A 268 -18.11 0.06 5.97
C TRP A 268 -19.26 -0.43 6.84
N LEU A 269 -20.16 0.47 7.23
CA LEU A 269 -21.23 0.12 8.17
C LEU A 269 -22.32 -0.71 7.51
N PRO A 270 -22.99 -1.60 8.26
CA PRO A 270 -24.21 -2.24 7.80
C PRO A 270 -25.21 -1.19 7.33
N ARG A 271 -25.93 -1.47 6.25
CA ARG A 271 -26.83 -0.52 5.59
C ARG A 271 -27.78 0.18 6.57
N GLU A 272 -28.38 -0.57 7.48
CA GLU A 272 -29.32 -0.07 8.48
C GLU A 272 -28.71 0.88 9.52
N GLN A 273 -27.38 0.89 9.64
CA GLN A 273 -26.63 1.76 10.55
C GLN A 273 -26.03 2.98 9.86
N SER A 274 -25.96 2.99 8.53
CA SER A 274 -25.36 4.09 7.78
C SER A 274 -26.36 5.18 7.40
N GLN A 275 -26.00 6.43 7.67
CA GLN A 275 -26.74 7.60 7.21
C GLN A 275 -26.63 7.85 5.70
N PHE A 276 -25.72 7.14 5.01
CA PHE A 276 -25.45 7.28 3.58
C PHE A 276 -26.12 6.18 2.73
N ALA A 277 -26.93 5.32 3.35
CA ALA A 277 -27.70 4.31 2.64
C ALA A 277 -28.66 4.98 1.62
N SER A 278 -28.76 4.41 0.43
CA SER A 278 -29.57 4.97 -0.66
C SER A 278 -30.49 3.92 -1.26
N ASP A 279 -31.77 4.23 -1.40
CA ASP A 279 -32.77 3.37 -2.05
C ASP A 279 -32.46 3.12 -3.54
N ARG A 280 -31.57 3.92 -4.13
CA ARG A 280 -31.05 3.69 -5.49
C ARG A 280 -30.20 2.41 -5.57
N TYR A 281 -29.62 1.98 -4.46
CA TYR A 281 -28.74 0.81 -4.36
C TYR A 281 -29.21 -0.11 -3.23
N PRO A 282 -30.36 -0.78 -3.39
CA PRO A 282 -30.99 -1.56 -2.32
C PRO A 282 -30.25 -2.86 -2.00
N LEU A 283 -29.32 -3.29 -2.87
CA LEU A 283 -28.56 -4.54 -2.73
C LEU A 283 -27.20 -4.35 -2.03
N GLU A 284 -26.91 -3.16 -1.51
CA GLU A 284 -25.69 -2.91 -0.74
C GLU A 284 -25.91 -3.32 0.71
N ASP A 285 -25.20 -4.36 1.13
CA ASP A 285 -25.19 -4.83 2.53
C ASP A 285 -24.41 -3.87 3.43
N TYR A 286 -23.33 -3.28 2.90
CA TYR A 286 -22.45 -2.35 3.61
C TYR A 286 -22.27 -1.06 2.83
N VAL A 287 -22.27 0.06 3.55
CA VAL A 287 -22.21 1.41 3.02
C VAL A 287 -20.99 2.12 3.61
N CYS A 288 -20.17 2.71 2.75
CA CYS A 288 -18.95 3.39 3.18
C CYS A 288 -19.24 4.71 3.93
N GLU A 289 -18.67 4.84 5.12
CA GLU A 289 -18.53 6.06 5.91
C GLU A 289 -17.22 6.77 5.52
N GLN A 290 -17.32 7.74 4.62
CA GLN A 290 -16.15 8.30 3.92
C GLN A 290 -15.14 8.98 4.85
N GLU A 291 -15.60 9.48 6.00
CA GLU A 291 -14.74 10.12 7.02
C GLU A 291 -13.78 9.12 7.67
N ARG A 292 -14.08 7.83 7.59
CA ARG A 292 -13.25 6.74 8.14
C ARG A 292 -12.49 5.99 7.05
N SER A 293 -12.87 6.19 5.78
CA SER A 293 -12.24 5.49 4.67
C SER A 293 -10.88 6.07 4.31
N ARG A 294 -9.94 5.20 3.96
CA ARG A 294 -8.59 5.59 3.49
C ARG A 294 -8.55 6.02 2.04
N PHE A 295 -9.50 5.54 1.24
CA PHE A 295 -9.46 5.69 -0.23
C PHE A 295 -10.62 6.52 -0.76
N LEU A 296 -11.80 6.42 -0.14
CA LEU A 296 -13.01 7.05 -0.64
C LEU A 296 -13.24 8.40 0.03
N LEU A 297 -13.47 9.42 -0.79
CA LEU A 297 -13.86 10.74 -0.30
C LEU A 297 -15.38 10.94 -0.43
N LYS A 298 -15.85 11.97 0.29
CA LYS A 298 -17.24 12.42 0.22
C LYS A 298 -17.59 12.88 -1.21
N TYR A 299 -18.64 12.29 -1.77
CA TYR A 299 -19.18 12.63 -3.07
C TYR A 299 -20.71 12.61 -3.05
N ALA A 300 -21.35 13.69 -3.49
CA ALA A 300 -22.80 13.80 -3.66
C ALA A 300 -23.66 13.27 -2.48
N GLY A 301 -23.25 13.56 -1.24
CA GLY A 301 -23.97 13.12 -0.04
C GLY A 301 -23.68 11.68 0.40
N GLY A 302 -22.65 11.03 -0.15
CA GLY A 302 -22.14 9.73 0.25
C GLY A 302 -20.73 9.53 -0.31
N TYR A 303 -20.50 8.43 -1.03
CA TYR A 303 -19.24 8.15 -1.75
C TYR A 303 -19.49 7.78 -3.21
N ASP A 304 -18.43 7.87 -4.02
CA ASP A 304 -18.46 7.43 -5.41
C ASP A 304 -18.29 5.90 -5.50
N ARG A 305 -19.32 5.22 -5.98
CA ARG A 305 -19.35 3.75 -6.09
C ARG A 305 -18.43 3.20 -7.18
N PRO A 306 -18.30 3.83 -8.36
CA PRO A 306 -17.25 3.48 -9.31
C PRO A 306 -15.85 3.51 -8.67
N GLU A 307 -15.51 4.58 -7.94
CA GLU A 307 -14.23 4.69 -7.22
C GLU A 307 -14.07 3.62 -6.13
N ALA A 308 -15.16 3.23 -5.46
CA ALA A 308 -15.14 2.10 -4.53
C ALA A 308 -14.75 0.79 -5.22
N TRP A 309 -15.27 0.51 -6.42
CA TRP A 309 -14.88 -0.67 -7.20
C TRP A 309 -13.46 -0.56 -7.75
N ASP A 310 -13.01 0.63 -8.12
CA ASP A 310 -11.60 0.86 -8.47
C ASP A 310 -10.70 0.54 -7.28
N THR A 311 -11.11 0.89 -6.06
CA THR A 311 -10.37 0.57 -4.83
C THR A 311 -10.27 -0.94 -4.61
N VAL A 312 -11.32 -1.72 -4.90
CA VAL A 312 -11.26 -3.20 -4.84
C VAL A 312 -10.26 -3.73 -5.86
N LYS A 313 -10.35 -3.25 -7.10
CA LYS A 313 -9.44 -3.64 -8.18
C LYS A 313 -7.98 -3.34 -7.80
N MET A 314 -7.72 -2.18 -7.20
CA MET A 314 -6.38 -1.79 -6.79
C MET A 314 -5.90 -2.59 -5.58
N SER A 315 -6.74 -2.78 -4.56
CA SER A 315 -6.37 -3.53 -3.36
C SER A 315 -6.02 -4.98 -3.66
N LEU A 316 -6.77 -5.64 -4.55
CA LEU A 316 -6.56 -7.03 -4.95
C LEU A 316 -5.47 -7.23 -6.01
N ARG A 317 -4.90 -6.16 -6.60
CA ARG A 317 -3.87 -6.26 -7.65
C ARG A 317 -2.67 -7.07 -7.16
N GLY A 318 -2.42 -8.23 -7.79
CA GLY A 318 -1.29 -9.11 -7.47
C GLY A 318 -1.36 -9.76 -6.08
N ARG A 319 -2.48 -9.63 -5.37
CA ARG A 319 -2.69 -10.21 -4.04
C ARG A 319 -3.72 -11.32 -4.11
N GLN A 320 -3.54 -12.34 -3.28
CA GLN A 320 -4.49 -13.43 -3.11
C GLN A 320 -4.99 -13.46 -1.67
N PHE A 321 -6.19 -14.00 -1.49
CA PHE A 321 -6.74 -14.23 -0.16
C PHE A 321 -5.98 -15.35 0.55
N ALA A 322 -5.78 -15.18 1.84
CA ALA A 322 -5.21 -16.21 2.70
C ALA A 322 -5.83 -16.15 4.10
N LEU A 323 -5.67 -17.23 4.86
CA LEU A 323 -5.97 -17.28 6.28
C LEU A 323 -4.69 -17.47 7.08
N SER A 324 -4.59 -16.76 8.20
CA SER A 324 -3.57 -17.04 9.20
C SER A 324 -3.91 -18.29 10.02
N ARG A 325 -2.96 -18.79 10.81
CA ARG A 325 -3.19 -19.95 11.69
C ARG A 325 -4.21 -19.69 12.80
N LYS A 326 -4.33 -18.43 13.25
CA LYS A 326 -5.40 -18.00 14.17
C LYS A 326 -6.72 -17.67 13.45
N GLY A 327 -6.76 -17.79 12.12
CA GLY A 327 -7.96 -17.57 11.32
C GLY A 327 -8.17 -16.13 10.85
N TYR A 328 -7.21 -15.23 11.01
CA TYR A 328 -7.33 -13.87 10.46
C TYR A 328 -7.39 -13.91 8.94
N MET A 329 -8.26 -13.07 8.36
CA MET A 329 -8.35 -12.90 6.91
C MET A 329 -7.25 -11.97 6.41
N CYS A 330 -6.57 -12.39 5.34
CA CYS A 330 -5.36 -11.74 4.86
C CYS A 330 -5.37 -11.55 3.34
N LEU A 331 -4.68 -10.50 2.88
CA LEU A 331 -4.23 -10.36 1.48
C LEU A 331 -2.71 -10.42 1.42
N VAL A 332 -2.19 -11.45 0.75
CA VAL A 332 -0.75 -11.73 0.63
C VAL A 332 -0.33 -11.70 -0.84
N PRO A 333 0.93 -11.34 -1.16
CA PRO A 333 1.44 -11.43 -2.54
C PRO A 333 1.19 -12.81 -3.16
N GLN A 334 0.67 -12.82 -4.39
CA GLN A 334 0.24 -14.06 -5.04
C GLN A 334 1.40 -15.03 -5.27
N GLU A 335 2.59 -14.51 -5.55
CA GLU A 335 3.80 -15.27 -5.82
C GLU A 335 4.24 -16.16 -4.65
N LEU A 336 3.86 -15.79 -3.41
CA LEU A 336 4.27 -16.51 -2.21
C LEU A 336 3.56 -17.85 -2.02
N SER A 337 2.41 -18.10 -2.69
CA SER A 337 1.77 -19.44 -2.63
C SER A 337 2.56 -20.53 -3.34
N ARG A 338 3.57 -20.16 -4.15
CA ARG A 338 4.48 -21.11 -4.80
C ARG A 338 5.65 -21.53 -3.91
N ARG A 339 5.81 -20.88 -2.75
CA ARG A 339 6.89 -21.18 -1.80
C ARG A 339 6.50 -22.35 -0.91
N THR A 340 7.52 -23.05 -0.42
CA THR A 340 7.36 -24.20 0.49
C THR A 340 7.69 -23.88 1.94
N GLY A 341 8.31 -22.73 2.20
CA GLY A 341 8.67 -22.29 3.55
C GLY A 341 7.48 -21.77 4.35
N VAL A 342 7.59 -21.81 5.68
CA VAL A 342 6.62 -21.17 6.58
C VAL A 342 6.75 -19.66 6.44
N LEU A 343 5.63 -18.99 6.22
CA LEU A 343 5.56 -17.53 6.14
C LEU A 343 5.08 -16.98 7.48
N HIS A 344 5.99 -16.37 8.21
CA HIS A 344 5.72 -15.68 9.45
C HIS A 344 5.14 -14.30 9.18
N MET A 345 4.05 -13.96 9.89
CA MET A 345 3.44 -12.64 9.88
C MET A 345 3.97 -11.86 11.08
N ALA A 346 4.65 -10.75 10.80
CA ALA A 346 5.28 -9.92 11.81
C ALA A 346 4.81 -8.46 11.74
N ILE A 347 4.86 -7.78 12.88
CA ILE A 347 4.80 -6.32 12.96
C ILE A 347 6.18 -5.84 13.39
N ILE A 348 6.73 -4.88 12.66
CA ILE A 348 8.02 -4.25 12.94
C ILE A 348 7.74 -2.82 13.42
N ALA A 349 8.36 -2.42 14.53
CA ALA A 349 8.24 -1.06 15.03
C ALA A 349 8.77 -0.07 13.98
N THR A 350 8.08 1.06 13.80
CA THR A 350 8.32 2.08 12.75
C THR A 350 8.01 1.65 11.32
N CYS A 351 7.37 0.48 11.14
CA CYS A 351 6.79 0.04 9.88
C CYS A 351 5.26 0.07 10.00
N SER A 352 4.62 0.78 9.08
CA SER A 352 3.18 1.08 9.17
C SER A 352 2.27 -0.10 8.81
N VAL A 353 2.80 -1.23 8.35
CA VAL A 353 2.05 -2.40 7.86
C VAL A 353 2.65 -3.71 8.36
N PRO A 354 1.84 -4.79 8.47
CA PRO A 354 2.36 -6.13 8.69
C PRO A 354 3.24 -6.60 7.53
N VAL A 355 4.24 -7.42 7.86
CA VAL A 355 5.23 -7.94 6.92
C VAL A 355 5.28 -9.46 6.98
N LEU A 356 5.70 -10.05 5.87
CA LEU A 356 5.92 -11.49 5.72
C LEU A 356 7.42 -11.78 5.75
N LEU A 357 7.78 -12.70 6.63
CA LEU A 357 9.14 -13.15 6.85
C LEU A 357 9.22 -14.66 6.61
N GLU A 358 10.29 -15.11 5.96
CA GLU A 358 10.61 -16.52 5.80
C GLU A 358 11.87 -16.83 6.61
N ALA A 359 11.81 -17.84 7.50
CA ALA A 359 12.98 -18.24 8.28
C ALA A 359 14.11 -18.72 7.35
N VAL A 360 15.32 -18.21 7.57
CA VAL A 360 16.54 -18.68 6.91
C VAL A 360 17.27 -19.68 7.80
N ASP A 361 17.38 -19.35 9.09
CA ASP A 361 17.88 -20.19 10.17
C ASP A 361 17.08 -19.92 11.46
N GLU A 362 17.58 -20.35 12.62
CA GLU A 362 16.89 -20.20 13.91
C GLU A 362 16.79 -18.74 14.40
N ALA A 363 17.63 -17.83 13.88
CA ALA A 363 17.73 -16.46 14.37
C ALA A 363 17.56 -15.39 13.28
N SER A 364 17.59 -15.78 11.99
CA SER A 364 17.52 -14.86 10.86
C SER A 364 16.37 -15.14 9.90
N TYR A 365 15.86 -14.05 9.31
CA TYR A 365 14.70 -14.07 8.44
C TYR A 365 14.99 -13.36 7.13
N ARG A 366 14.41 -13.87 6.06
CA ARG A 366 14.32 -13.20 4.77
C ARG A 366 13.01 -12.42 4.70
N PHE A 367 13.09 -11.14 4.33
CA PHE A 367 11.92 -10.35 4.01
C PHE A 367 11.33 -10.79 2.67
N VAL A 368 10.04 -11.12 2.62
CA VAL A 368 9.40 -11.61 1.37
C VAL A 368 8.25 -10.75 0.87
N GLY A 369 7.77 -9.79 1.66
CA GLY A 369 6.77 -8.81 1.22
C GLY A 369 5.94 -8.23 2.37
N SER A 370 5.06 -7.29 2.04
CA SER A 370 4.03 -6.78 2.97
C SER A 370 2.69 -7.51 2.78
N CYS A 371 1.92 -7.64 3.85
CA CYS A 371 0.59 -8.23 3.83
C CYS A 371 -0.45 -7.32 4.48
N PHE A 372 -1.69 -7.45 4.02
CA PHE A 372 -2.84 -6.87 4.72
C PHE A 372 -3.42 -7.96 5.63
N VAL A 373 -3.64 -7.65 6.90
CA VAL A 373 -4.31 -8.55 7.84
C VAL A 373 -5.45 -7.80 8.50
N GLN A 374 -6.68 -8.27 8.27
CA GLN A 374 -7.87 -7.59 8.78
C GLN A 374 -7.90 -7.70 10.31
N GLY A 375 -7.85 -6.53 10.98
CA GLY A 375 -7.73 -6.41 12.44
C GLY A 375 -6.30 -6.22 12.95
N TRP A 376 -5.31 -6.01 12.08
CA TRP A 376 -3.94 -5.66 12.48
C TRP A 376 -3.49 -4.30 11.94
N MET A 377 -4.14 -3.79 10.90
CA MET A 377 -3.66 -2.63 10.13
C MET A 377 -3.65 -1.33 10.94
N GLU A 378 -4.37 -1.26 12.07
CA GLU A 378 -4.39 -0.11 12.99
C GLU A 378 -3.85 -0.47 14.38
N GLY A 379 -3.11 -1.58 14.50
CA GLY A 379 -2.53 -2.04 15.75
C GLY A 379 -3.55 -2.70 16.69
N GLU A 380 -4.72 -3.10 16.21
CA GLU A 380 -5.77 -3.71 17.03
C GLU A 380 -5.33 -5.06 17.64
N VAL A 381 -4.39 -5.74 16.98
CA VAL A 381 -3.82 -7.01 17.43
C VAL A 381 -3.05 -6.91 18.75
N PHE A 382 -2.49 -5.75 19.10
CA PHE A 382 -1.79 -5.56 20.38
C PHE A 382 -2.75 -5.67 21.56
N ALA A 383 -3.93 -5.05 21.46
CA ALA A 383 -4.98 -5.19 22.45
C ALA A 383 -5.57 -6.61 22.44
N ALA A 384 -5.83 -7.17 21.25
CA ALA A 384 -6.53 -8.45 21.12
C ALA A 384 -5.67 -9.67 21.50
N CYS A 385 -4.36 -9.66 21.21
CA CYS A 385 -3.49 -10.83 21.35
C CYS A 385 -2.41 -10.68 22.42
N MET A 386 -2.04 -9.45 22.81
CA MET A 386 -0.92 -9.20 23.73
C MET A 386 -1.38 -8.62 25.07
N ASP A 387 -2.69 -8.36 25.23
CA ASP A 387 -3.31 -7.81 26.45
C ASP A 387 -2.66 -6.47 26.90
N VAL A 388 -2.28 -5.65 25.91
CA VAL A 388 -1.68 -4.34 26.14
C VAL A 388 -2.63 -3.23 25.70
N GLY A 389 -2.71 -2.15 26.48
CA GLY A 389 -3.66 -1.06 26.22
C GLY A 389 -3.35 -0.23 24.97
N SER A 390 -2.10 -0.29 24.47
CA SER A 390 -1.69 0.34 23.22
C SER A 390 -0.45 -0.32 22.62
N PRO A 391 -0.22 -0.21 21.29
CA PRO A 391 1.03 -0.68 20.68
C PRO A 391 2.27 -0.01 21.29
N ARG A 392 2.19 1.27 21.65
CA ARG A 392 3.29 2.01 22.28
C ARG A 392 3.77 1.36 23.58
N GLU A 393 2.84 1.04 24.47
CA GLU A 393 3.13 0.37 25.73
C GLU A 393 3.81 -0.99 25.48
N TYR A 394 3.38 -1.72 24.46
CA TYR A 394 3.99 -3.00 24.11
C TYR A 394 5.46 -2.82 23.72
N TRP A 395 5.75 -1.85 22.84
CA TRP A 395 7.12 -1.59 22.38
C TRP A 395 8.03 -1.09 23.49
N GLU A 396 7.53 -0.21 24.36
CA GLU A 396 8.27 0.28 25.53
C GLU A 396 8.72 -0.88 26.45
N VAL A 397 7.83 -1.85 26.70
CA VAL A 397 8.12 -3.00 27.57
C VAL A 397 8.98 -4.07 26.89
N ASN A 398 8.78 -4.32 25.60
CA ASN A 398 9.35 -5.49 24.93
C ASN A 398 10.52 -5.20 23.98
N HIS A 399 11.00 -3.96 23.88
CA HIS A 399 12.03 -3.53 22.92
C HIS A 399 13.29 -4.42 22.89
N ASP A 400 13.76 -4.90 24.06
CA ASP A 400 14.95 -5.75 24.16
C ASP A 400 14.71 -7.19 23.71
N SER A 401 13.54 -7.73 24.04
CA SER A 401 13.16 -9.12 23.77
C SER A 401 12.62 -9.35 22.35
N SER A 402 12.11 -8.29 21.70
CA SER A 402 11.46 -8.35 20.40
C SER A 402 12.43 -7.91 19.29
N LYS A 403 13.54 -8.61 19.10
CA LYS A 403 14.51 -8.31 18.04
C LYS A 403 14.39 -9.31 16.89
N LEU A 404 14.35 -8.79 15.67
CA LEU A 404 14.35 -9.56 14.43
C LEU A 404 15.60 -9.22 13.63
N LEU A 405 16.30 -10.25 13.17
CA LEU A 405 17.44 -10.13 12.27
C LEU A 405 16.98 -10.44 10.85
N ILE A 406 16.97 -9.44 9.98
CA ILE A 406 16.53 -9.56 8.59
C ILE A 406 17.75 -9.51 7.66
N VAL A 407 17.90 -10.49 6.77
CA VAL A 407 19.07 -10.65 5.88
C VAL A 407 18.73 -10.55 4.40
#